data_AF-A0A396HEC3-F1
#
_entry.id   AF-A0A396HEC3-F1
#
_cell.length_a   1.000
_cell.length_b   1.000
_cell.length_c   1.000
_cell.angle_alpha   90.00
_cell.angle_beta   90.00
_cell.angle_gamma   90.00
#
_symmetry.space_group_name_H-M   'P 1'
#
loop_
_entity.id
_entity.type
_entity.pdbx_description
1 polymer ?
#
loop_
_entity_poly.entity_id
_entity_poly.type
_entity_poly.pdbx_seq_one_letter_code
_entity_poly.pdbx_strand_id
1 'polypeptide(L)'
;MDFNTIKNQIEANDGTGYKHVWEACADVRLVFKNAMKYNDERSDVHVMAKTLREKFEEKWLQFLPRVAEEETRREEEEAEARLAMQFAQEAAHAKMAKHLSNELMLDEVDLHLEELREMVVKKCRKMSTEEKRNLGIALTKLSPDDLRRALNIVTQTNPSFQANAVEADLDIDAQSQSTLWRLNFFVMDALEVQSQNSESMDGDERIMRCYCKCFEEEDQEA
;
A
#
# COMPACT_ATOMS: atom_id res chain seq x y z
N MET A 1 -24.28 17.87 -42.78
CA MET A 1 -24.28 16.40 -42.65
C MET A 1 -24.92 15.81 -43.89
N ASP A 2 -24.22 14.91 -44.57
CA ASP A 2 -24.68 14.18 -45.76
C ASP A 2 -24.04 12.78 -45.79
N PHE A 3 -24.54 11.89 -46.64
CA PHE A 3 -24.08 10.50 -46.69
C PHE A 3 -22.64 10.33 -47.16
N ASN A 4 -22.11 11.26 -47.97
CA ASN A 4 -20.73 11.18 -48.42
C ASN A 4 -19.77 11.48 -47.27
N THR A 5 -20.12 12.47 -46.44
CA THR A 5 -19.39 12.79 -45.22
C THR A 5 -19.44 11.65 -44.22
N ILE A 6 -20.62 11.05 -43.98
CA ILE A 6 -20.77 9.88 -43.09
C ILE A 6 -19.93 8.71 -43.58
N LYS A 7 -19.95 8.42 -44.89
CA LYS A 7 -19.14 7.36 -45.49
C LYS A 7 -17.65 7.58 -45.24
N ASN A 8 -17.15 8.78 -45.53
CA ASN A 8 -15.73 9.09 -45.32
C ASN A 8 -15.31 8.95 -43.86
N GLN A 9 -16.19 9.32 -42.91
CA GLN A 9 -15.94 9.17 -41.47
C GLN A 9 -15.95 7.70 -41.02
N ILE A 10 -16.76 6.84 -41.65
CA ILE A 10 -16.74 5.39 -41.39
C ILE A 10 -15.47 4.74 -41.96
N GLU A 11 -15.02 5.20 -43.13
CA GLU A 11 -13.86 4.65 -43.84
C GLU A 11 -12.51 5.20 -43.35
N ALA A 12 -12.51 6.20 -42.46
CA ALA A 12 -11.30 6.78 -41.88
C ALA A 12 -10.57 5.77 -40.97
N ASN A 13 -9.29 5.54 -41.24
CA ASN A 13 -8.45 4.54 -40.56
C ASN A 13 -7.34 5.16 -39.67
N ASP A 14 -7.28 6.49 -39.60
CA ASP A 14 -6.29 7.26 -38.83
C ASP A 14 -6.78 7.62 -37.42
N GLY A 15 -7.93 7.08 -37.00
CA GLY A 15 -8.56 7.36 -35.72
C GLY A 15 -9.34 8.69 -35.67
N THR A 16 -9.48 9.40 -36.80
CA THR A 16 -10.31 10.61 -36.90
C THR A 16 -11.78 10.33 -37.21
N GLY A 17 -12.08 9.09 -37.59
CA GLY A 17 -13.42 8.57 -37.89
C GLY A 17 -14.32 8.43 -36.66
N TYR A 18 -15.54 7.91 -36.89
CA TYR A 18 -16.45 7.57 -35.79
C TYR A 18 -15.84 6.51 -34.87
N LYS A 19 -15.93 6.73 -33.56
CA LYS A 19 -15.47 5.78 -32.55
C LYS A 19 -16.51 4.69 -32.33
N HIS A 20 -17.78 5.07 -32.32
CA HIS A 20 -18.92 4.20 -32.08
C HIS A 20 -19.90 4.21 -33.26
N VAL A 21 -20.50 3.05 -33.56
CA VAL A 21 -21.48 2.92 -34.65
C VAL A 21 -22.71 3.80 -34.40
N TRP A 22 -23.01 4.08 -33.13
CA TRP A 22 -24.08 4.98 -32.72
C TRP A 22 -23.92 6.41 -33.24
N GLU A 23 -22.70 6.92 -33.34
CA GLU A 23 -22.41 8.26 -33.86
C GLU A 23 -22.77 8.34 -35.35
N ALA A 24 -22.36 7.34 -36.13
CA ALA A 24 -22.73 7.24 -37.53
C ALA A 24 -24.26 7.16 -37.73
N CYS A 25 -24.96 6.41 -36.86
CA CYS A 25 -26.41 6.30 -36.93
C CYS A 25 -27.12 7.61 -36.56
N ALA A 26 -26.60 8.35 -35.58
CA ALA A 26 -27.12 9.66 -35.22
C ALA A 26 -27.03 10.63 -36.41
N ASP A 27 -25.91 10.61 -37.14
CA ASP A 27 -25.72 11.45 -38.31
C ASP A 27 -26.58 11.00 -39.50
N VAL A 28 -26.78 9.70 -39.72
CA VAL A 28 -27.74 9.20 -40.73
C VAL A 28 -29.16 9.71 -40.43
N ARG A 29 -29.60 9.61 -39.17
CA ARG A 29 -30.90 10.15 -38.74
C ARG A 29 -30.99 11.66 -38.93
N LEU A 30 -29.89 12.38 -38.67
CA LEU A 30 -29.81 13.82 -38.87
C LEU A 30 -29.94 14.20 -40.35
N VAL A 31 -29.36 13.43 -41.28
CA VAL A 31 -29.53 13.65 -42.73
C VAL A 31 -31.00 13.58 -43.11
N PHE A 32 -31.71 12.52 -42.72
CA PHE A 32 -33.14 12.40 -43.02
C PHE A 32 -33.98 13.48 -42.34
N LYS A 33 -33.68 13.79 -41.07
CA LYS A 33 -34.37 14.85 -40.31
C LYS A 33 -34.21 16.20 -40.98
N ASN A 34 -33.01 16.53 -41.46
CA ASN A 34 -32.75 17.77 -42.17
C ASN A 34 -33.46 17.80 -43.53
N ALA A 35 -33.44 16.70 -44.28
CA ALA A 35 -34.17 16.61 -45.55
C ALA A 35 -35.68 16.88 -45.35
N MET A 36 -36.30 16.30 -44.33
CA MET A 36 -37.71 16.57 -44.01
C MET A 36 -37.95 18.00 -43.48
N LYS A 37 -36.99 18.57 -42.73
CA LYS A 37 -37.11 19.91 -42.14
C LYS A 37 -37.08 21.03 -43.19
N TYR A 38 -36.24 20.88 -44.22
CA TYR A 38 -36.00 21.95 -45.20
C TYR A 38 -36.80 21.78 -46.51
N ASN A 39 -37.54 20.67 -46.67
CA ASN A 39 -38.37 20.42 -47.85
C ASN A 39 -39.84 20.32 -47.43
N ASP A 40 -40.73 20.86 -48.27
CA ASP A 40 -42.18 20.80 -48.10
C ASP A 40 -42.68 19.35 -47.96
N GLU A 41 -43.67 19.10 -47.10
CA GLU A 41 -44.16 17.75 -46.80
C GLU A 41 -44.74 17.02 -48.02
N ARG A 42 -45.19 17.76 -49.04
CA ARG A 42 -45.71 17.20 -50.30
C ARG A 42 -44.62 17.00 -51.35
N SER A 43 -43.41 17.49 -51.09
CA SER A 43 -42.26 17.28 -51.98
C SER A 43 -41.84 15.81 -51.96
N ASP A 44 -41.48 15.29 -53.14
CA ASP A 44 -40.89 13.95 -53.29
C ASP A 44 -39.68 13.77 -52.36
N VAL A 45 -38.86 14.81 -52.15
CA VAL A 45 -37.68 14.75 -51.27
C VAL A 45 -38.08 14.46 -49.83
N HIS A 46 -39.15 15.09 -49.33
CA HIS A 46 -39.64 14.85 -47.98
C HIS A 46 -40.20 13.43 -47.85
N VAL A 47 -41.04 13.00 -48.80
CA VAL A 47 -41.65 11.66 -48.81
C VAL A 47 -40.58 10.57 -48.89
N MET A 48 -39.57 10.74 -49.74
CA MET A 48 -38.43 9.82 -49.86
C MET A 48 -37.61 9.78 -48.57
N ALA A 49 -37.29 10.93 -47.97
CA ALA A 49 -36.54 10.98 -46.72
C ALA A 49 -37.26 10.27 -45.58
N LYS A 50 -38.59 10.44 -45.48
CA LYS A 50 -39.42 9.74 -44.50
C LYS A 50 -39.39 8.23 -44.72
N THR A 51 -39.61 7.78 -45.95
CA THR A 51 -39.63 6.36 -46.33
C THR A 51 -38.27 5.68 -46.07
N LEU A 52 -37.18 6.34 -46.47
CA LEU A 52 -35.83 5.82 -46.28
C LEU A 52 -35.45 5.76 -44.80
N ARG A 53 -35.88 6.74 -43.99
CA ARG A 53 -35.69 6.72 -42.54
C ARG A 53 -36.39 5.51 -41.91
N GLU A 54 -37.63 5.22 -42.29
CA GLU A 54 -38.38 4.07 -41.76
C GLU A 54 -37.69 2.75 -42.10
N LYS A 55 -37.25 2.57 -43.36
CA LYS A 55 -36.45 1.40 -43.77
C LYS A 55 -35.10 1.31 -43.06
N PHE A 56 -34.47 2.44 -42.78
CA PHE A 56 -33.23 2.49 -42.04
C PHE A 56 -33.43 1.98 -40.61
N GLU A 57 -34.46 2.46 -39.90
CA GLU A 57 -34.73 2.00 -38.52
C GLU A 57 -35.09 0.50 -38.48
N GLU A 58 -35.89 0.02 -39.43
CA GLU A 58 -36.21 -1.42 -39.55
C GLU A 58 -34.95 -2.28 -39.68
N LYS A 59 -34.04 -1.88 -40.58
CA LYS A 59 -32.77 -2.58 -40.76
C LYS A 59 -31.85 -2.42 -39.55
N TRP A 60 -31.82 -1.24 -38.94
CA TRP A 60 -31.00 -0.94 -37.78
C TRP A 60 -31.30 -1.88 -36.60
N LEU A 61 -32.57 -2.21 -36.37
CA LEU A 61 -32.98 -3.18 -35.35
C LEU A 61 -32.31 -4.55 -35.52
N GLN A 62 -32.05 -4.98 -36.75
CA GLN A 62 -31.38 -6.26 -37.04
C GLN A 62 -29.89 -6.22 -36.69
N PHE A 63 -29.27 -5.03 -36.65
CA PHE A 63 -27.86 -4.85 -36.30
C PHE A 63 -27.63 -4.61 -34.81
N LEU A 64 -28.66 -4.23 -34.04
CA LEU A 64 -28.53 -3.94 -32.60
C LEU A 64 -27.80 -5.04 -31.80
N PRO A 65 -28.08 -6.35 -31.99
CA PRO A 65 -27.36 -7.38 -31.25
C PRO A 65 -25.85 -7.37 -31.51
N ARG A 66 -25.44 -7.19 -32.78
CA ARG A 66 -24.03 -7.16 -33.16
C ARG A 66 -23.33 -5.89 -32.67
N VAL A 67 -24.05 -4.77 -32.66
CA VAL A 67 -23.53 -3.50 -32.13
C VAL A 67 -23.31 -3.63 -30.63
N ALA A 68 -24.25 -4.20 -29.89
CA ALA A 68 -24.11 -4.41 -28.45
C ALA A 68 -22.92 -5.34 -28.11
N GLU A 69 -22.74 -6.43 -28.87
CA GLU A 69 -21.60 -7.33 -28.73
C GLU A 69 -20.26 -6.61 -28.98
N GLU A 70 -20.18 -5.80 -30.04
CA GLU A 70 -18.96 -5.04 -30.37
C GLU A 70 -18.63 -3.95 -29.35
N GLU A 71 -19.63 -3.23 -28.83
CA GLU A 71 -19.42 -2.25 -27.75
C GLU A 71 -18.90 -2.95 -26.48
N THR A 72 -19.47 -4.10 -26.12
CA THR A 72 -19.01 -4.90 -24.97
C THR A 72 -17.55 -5.34 -25.16
N ARG A 73 -17.21 -5.89 -26.34
CA ARG A 73 -15.84 -6.31 -26.68
C ARG A 73 -14.85 -5.16 -26.55
N ARG A 74 -15.22 -3.96 -27.00
CA ARG A 74 -14.37 -2.76 -26.91
C ARG A 74 -14.20 -2.28 -25.47
N GLU A 75 -15.28 -2.28 -24.68
CA GLU A 75 -15.20 -1.94 -23.26
C GLU A 75 -14.26 -2.88 -22.51
N GLU A 76 -14.30 -4.18 -22.82
CA GLU A 76 -13.38 -5.19 -22.29
C GLU A 76 -11.93 -4.92 -22.72
N GLU A 77 -11.67 -4.71 -24.01
CA GLU A 77 -10.33 -4.40 -24.53
C GLU A 77 -9.75 -3.11 -23.91
N GLU A 78 -10.56 -2.07 -23.75
CA GLU A 78 -10.14 -0.85 -23.07
C GLU A 78 -9.89 -1.08 -21.57
N ALA A 79 -10.69 -1.90 -20.91
CA ALA A 79 -10.48 -2.25 -19.51
C ALA A 79 -9.18 -3.05 -19.32
N GLU A 80 -8.91 -4.01 -20.19
CA GLU A 80 -7.65 -4.76 -20.22
C GLU A 80 -6.46 -3.84 -20.47
N ALA A 81 -6.55 -2.92 -21.43
CA ALA A 81 -5.49 -1.94 -21.70
C ALA A 81 -5.23 -1.02 -20.49
N ARG A 82 -6.28 -0.58 -19.79
CA ARG A 82 -6.16 0.20 -18.54
C ARG A 82 -5.46 -0.60 -17.44
N LEU A 83 -5.82 -1.86 -17.26
CA LEU A 83 -5.18 -2.74 -16.27
C LEU A 83 -3.70 -2.98 -16.62
N ALA A 84 -3.39 -3.24 -17.88
CA ALA A 84 -2.01 -3.39 -18.34
C ALA A 84 -1.17 -2.14 -18.08
N MET A 85 -1.74 -0.95 -18.29
CA MET A 85 -1.09 0.32 -17.98
C MET A 85 -0.82 0.49 -16.48
N GLN A 86 -1.78 0.10 -15.62
CA GLN A 86 -1.61 0.12 -14.17
C GLN A 86 -0.48 -0.82 -13.72
N PHE A 87 -0.46 -2.07 -14.19
CA PHE A 87 0.61 -3.00 -13.86
C PHE A 87 2.00 -2.51 -14.32
N ALA A 88 2.09 -1.90 -15.51
CA ALA A 88 3.33 -1.31 -15.99
C ALA A 88 3.79 -0.15 -15.08
N GLN A 89 2.87 0.68 -14.61
CA GLN A 89 3.15 1.76 -13.68
C GLN A 89 3.61 1.23 -12.31
N GLU A 90 2.94 0.22 -11.76
CA GLU A 90 3.33 -0.42 -10.50
C GLU A 90 4.73 -1.03 -10.59
N ALA A 91 5.04 -1.72 -11.69
CA ALA A 91 6.38 -2.26 -11.92
C ALA A 91 7.44 -1.15 -11.99
N ALA A 92 7.13 -0.02 -12.63
CA ALA A 92 8.02 1.15 -12.67
C ALA A 92 8.23 1.76 -11.27
N HIS A 93 7.16 1.88 -10.48
CA HIS A 93 7.25 2.37 -9.10
C HIS A 93 8.09 1.43 -8.22
N ALA A 94 7.87 0.12 -8.30
CA ALA A 94 8.65 -0.87 -7.54
C ALA A 94 10.15 -0.81 -7.91
N LYS A 95 10.47 -0.58 -9.18
CA LYS A 95 11.85 -0.40 -9.64
C LYS A 95 12.49 0.87 -9.05
N MET A 96 11.75 1.99 -9.04
CA MET A 96 12.22 3.23 -8.41
C MET A 96 12.43 3.06 -6.89
N ALA A 97 11.49 2.42 -6.19
CA ALA A 97 11.61 2.15 -4.76
C ALA A 97 12.88 1.34 -4.45
N LYS A 98 13.15 0.29 -5.23
CA LYS A 98 14.37 -0.50 -5.09
C LYS A 98 15.65 0.31 -5.34
N HIS A 99 15.64 1.19 -6.35
CA HIS A 99 16.78 2.07 -6.62
C HIS A 99 17.05 2.99 -5.43
N LEU A 100 16.01 3.60 -4.88
CA LEU A 100 16.12 4.49 -3.73
C LEU A 100 16.60 3.73 -2.47
N SER A 101 16.11 2.52 -2.22
CA SER A 101 16.59 1.68 -1.12
C SER A 101 18.08 1.37 -1.23
N ASN A 102 18.55 1.06 -2.45
CA ASN A 102 19.97 0.82 -2.70
C ASN A 102 20.82 2.10 -2.54
N GLU A 103 20.32 3.23 -3.03
CA GLU A 103 21.05 4.52 -3.00
C GLU A 103 21.13 5.12 -1.59
N LEU A 104 20.10 4.90 -0.77
CA LEU A 104 20.06 5.36 0.62
C LEU A 104 20.88 4.47 1.58
N MET A 105 21.47 3.37 1.11
CA MET A 105 22.27 2.43 1.92
C MET A 105 21.59 2.13 3.27
N LEU A 106 20.26 1.90 3.26
CA LEU A 106 19.47 1.70 4.47
C LEU A 106 20.02 0.55 5.32
N ASP A 107 20.49 -0.52 4.68
CA ASP A 107 21.17 -1.64 5.34
C ASP A 107 22.48 -1.22 6.05
N GLU A 108 23.21 -0.24 5.49
CA GLU A 108 24.42 0.32 6.12
C GLU A 108 24.05 1.15 7.34
N VAL A 109 22.98 1.95 7.27
CA VAL A 109 22.49 2.74 8.41
C VAL A 109 22.00 1.83 9.53
N ASP A 110 21.23 0.78 9.21
CA ASP A 110 20.75 -0.20 10.19
C ASP A 110 21.92 -0.96 10.85
N LEU A 111 22.94 -1.31 10.07
CA LEU A 111 24.16 -1.93 10.60
C LEU A 111 24.90 -1.00 11.57
N HIS A 112 25.09 0.28 11.20
CA HIS A 112 25.73 1.26 12.08
C HIS A 112 24.91 1.51 13.36
N LEU A 113 23.58 1.51 13.27
CA LEU A 113 22.70 1.65 14.44
C LEU A 113 22.84 0.47 15.40
N GLU A 114 22.85 -0.77 14.90
CA GLU A 114 23.03 -1.94 15.76
C GLU A 114 24.45 -2.00 16.34
N GLU A 115 25.48 -1.59 15.59
CA GLU A 115 26.85 -1.44 16.11
C GLU A 115 26.94 -0.42 17.25
N LEU A 116 26.34 0.77 17.09
CA LEU A 116 26.28 1.79 18.13
C LEU A 116 25.52 1.27 19.36
N ARG A 117 24.40 0.59 19.15
CA ARG A 117 23.61 -0.02 20.22
C ARG A 117 24.41 -1.05 20.98
N GLU A 118 25.15 -1.91 20.29
CA GLU A 118 26.02 -2.90 20.91
C GLU A 118 27.17 -2.23 21.68
N MET A 119 27.75 -1.15 21.12
CA MET A 119 28.80 -0.38 21.78
C MET A 119 28.33 0.26 23.10
N VAL A 120 27.12 0.84 23.12
CA VAL A 120 26.49 1.41 24.32
C VAL A 120 26.28 0.33 25.37
N VAL A 121 25.72 -0.81 24.97
CA VAL A 121 25.44 -1.94 25.87
C VAL A 121 26.72 -2.56 26.44
N LYS A 122 27.81 -2.65 25.64
CA LYS A 122 29.13 -3.13 26.11
C LYS A 122 29.76 -2.22 27.16
N LYS A 123 29.43 -0.93 27.15
CA LYS A 123 29.93 0.03 28.14
C LYS A 123 29.10 0.07 29.44
N CYS A 124 27.95 -0.60 29.48
CA CYS A 124 27.17 -0.67 30.71
C CYS A 124 27.86 -1.57 31.76
N ARG A 125 27.71 -1.20 33.04
CA ARG A 125 28.28 -1.96 34.16
C ARG A 125 27.62 -3.33 34.32
N LYS A 126 28.13 -4.14 35.25
CA LYS A 126 27.43 -5.36 35.63
C LYS A 126 26.13 -5.01 36.36
N MET A 127 25.02 -5.57 35.88
CA MET A 127 23.72 -5.47 36.52
C MET A 127 23.73 -6.24 37.84
N SER A 128 23.31 -5.58 38.92
CA SER A 128 23.32 -6.15 40.27
C SER A 128 22.21 -7.20 40.44
N THR A 129 22.29 -7.99 41.51
CA THR A 129 21.28 -9.00 41.84
C THR A 129 19.91 -8.38 42.11
N GLU A 130 19.89 -7.18 42.70
CA GLU A 130 18.66 -6.42 42.94
C GLU A 130 18.05 -5.91 41.62
N GLU A 131 18.87 -5.45 40.68
CA GLU A 131 18.39 -5.04 39.36
C GLU A 131 17.84 -6.20 38.54
N LYS A 132 18.49 -7.37 38.60
CA LYS A 132 17.98 -8.62 37.99
C LYS A 132 16.63 -9.03 38.56
N ARG A 133 16.48 -8.94 39.88
CA ARG A 133 15.21 -9.22 40.56
C ARG A 133 14.11 -8.26 40.11
N ASN A 134 14.43 -6.98 40.04
CA ASN A 134 13.47 -5.95 39.61
C ASN A 134 13.07 -6.11 38.13
N LEU A 135 14.01 -6.49 37.26
CA LEU A 135 13.73 -6.84 35.86
C LEU A 135 12.77 -8.02 35.75
N GLY A 136 13.00 -9.09 36.51
CA GLY A 136 12.10 -10.25 36.56
C GLY A 136 10.69 -9.87 37.00
N ILE A 137 10.56 -9.02 38.01
CA ILE A 137 9.26 -8.50 38.45
C ILE A 137 8.62 -7.64 37.35
N ALA A 138 9.39 -6.77 36.69
CA ALA A 138 8.89 -5.89 35.64
C ALA A 138 8.36 -6.66 34.42
N LEU A 139 9.02 -7.77 34.03
CA LEU A 139 8.55 -8.65 32.95
C LEU A 139 7.15 -9.22 33.20
N THR A 140 6.83 -9.56 34.46
CA THR A 140 5.50 -10.08 34.81
C THR A 140 4.38 -9.03 34.73
N LYS A 141 4.74 -7.75 34.65
CA LYS A 141 3.79 -6.63 34.54
C LYS A 141 3.51 -6.22 33.09
N LEU A 142 4.24 -6.78 32.12
CA LEU A 142 4.05 -6.45 30.71
C LEU A 142 2.76 -7.04 30.14
N SER A 143 2.24 -6.37 29.10
CA SER A 143 1.19 -6.93 28.25
C SER A 143 1.69 -8.21 27.53
N PRO A 144 0.79 -9.13 27.12
CA PRO A 144 1.19 -10.35 26.41
C PRO A 144 1.99 -10.09 25.13
N ASP A 145 1.69 -9.01 24.40
CA ASP A 145 2.38 -8.65 23.17
C ASP A 145 3.78 -8.09 23.44
N ASP A 146 3.94 -7.28 24.49
CA ASP A 146 5.22 -6.70 24.87
C ASP A 146 6.13 -7.75 25.48
N LEU A 147 5.57 -8.68 26.27
CA LEU A 147 6.31 -9.82 26.80
C LEU A 147 6.88 -10.68 25.67
N ARG A 148 6.10 -10.97 24.62
CA ARG A 148 6.60 -11.70 23.43
C ARG A 148 7.75 -10.95 22.75
N ARG A 149 7.66 -9.62 22.62
CA ARG A 149 8.74 -8.81 22.05
C ARG A 149 9.98 -8.81 22.94
N ALA A 150 9.81 -8.74 24.26
CA ALA A 150 10.90 -8.85 25.23
C ALA A 150 11.62 -10.22 25.12
N LEU A 151 10.86 -11.32 25.04
CA LEU A 151 11.43 -12.66 24.89
C LEU A 151 12.17 -12.86 23.55
N ASN A 152 11.76 -12.15 22.49
CA ASN A 152 12.51 -12.14 21.22
C ASN A 152 13.90 -11.49 21.33
N ILE A 153 14.14 -10.60 22.29
CA ILE A 153 15.48 -10.06 22.54
C ILE A 153 16.43 -11.17 23.03
N VAL A 154 15.89 -12.12 23.80
CA VAL A 154 16.64 -13.28 24.29
C VAL A 154 16.95 -14.25 23.15
N THR A 155 15.99 -14.54 22.26
CA THR A 155 16.21 -15.45 21.12
C THR A 155 17.26 -14.96 20.14
N GLN A 156 17.41 -13.64 19.98
CA GLN A 156 18.47 -13.05 19.15
C GLN A 156 19.88 -13.40 19.65
N THR A 157 20.06 -13.54 20.96
CA THR A 157 21.37 -13.84 21.57
C THR A 157 21.53 -15.32 21.88
N ASN A 158 20.42 -16.02 22.11
CA ASN A 158 20.36 -17.47 22.32
C ASN A 158 19.34 -18.12 21.38
N PRO A 159 19.76 -18.55 20.18
CA PRO A 159 18.87 -19.18 19.19
C PRO A 159 18.22 -20.48 19.66
N SER A 160 18.71 -21.11 20.74
CA SER A 160 18.13 -22.33 21.31
C SER A 160 16.95 -22.08 22.25
N PHE A 161 16.70 -20.82 22.62
CA PHE A 161 15.57 -20.43 23.46
C PHE A 161 14.25 -20.42 22.68
N GLN A 162 13.21 -21.06 23.20
CA GLN A 162 11.89 -21.15 22.57
C GLN A 162 10.93 -20.08 23.13
N ALA A 163 11.04 -18.84 22.65
CA ALA A 163 10.19 -17.74 23.11
C ALA A 163 8.69 -17.88 22.81
N ASN A 164 8.30 -18.83 21.95
CA ASN A 164 6.92 -19.06 21.51
C ASN A 164 6.21 -20.21 22.25
N ALA A 165 6.85 -20.83 23.25
CA ALA A 165 6.22 -21.83 24.09
C ALA A 165 5.12 -21.22 24.98
N VAL A 166 4.12 -22.03 25.35
CA VAL A 166 3.02 -21.61 26.25
C VAL A 166 3.54 -21.24 27.64
N GLU A 167 4.66 -21.82 28.04
CA GLU A 167 5.39 -21.54 29.27
C GLU A 167 6.87 -21.43 28.90
N ALA A 168 7.43 -20.22 28.94
CA ALA A 168 8.82 -19.94 28.64
C ALA A 168 9.57 -19.71 29.96
N ASP A 169 10.48 -20.63 30.30
CA ASP A 169 11.33 -20.50 31.49
C ASP A 169 12.58 -19.67 31.14
N LEU A 170 12.64 -18.44 31.66
CA LEU A 170 13.76 -17.53 31.43
C LEU A 170 14.63 -17.45 32.69
N ASP A 171 15.79 -18.11 32.66
CA ASP A 171 16.82 -17.94 33.67
C ASP A 171 17.57 -16.62 33.44
N ILE A 172 17.24 -15.60 34.25
CA ILE A 172 17.84 -14.26 34.22
C ILE A 172 19.33 -14.31 34.60
N ASP A 173 19.73 -15.21 35.49
CA ASP A 173 21.11 -15.28 35.97
C ASP A 173 22.08 -15.92 34.97
N ALA A 174 21.56 -16.76 34.08
CA ALA A 174 22.33 -17.38 32.99
C ALA A 174 22.47 -16.50 31.73
N GLN A 175 21.78 -15.35 31.63
CA GLN A 175 21.86 -14.48 30.44
C GLN A 175 23.13 -13.62 30.42
N SER A 176 23.54 -13.22 29.21
CA SER A 176 24.65 -12.28 29.04
C SER A 176 24.29 -10.87 29.55
N GLN A 177 25.30 -10.12 30.01
CA GLN A 177 25.11 -8.74 30.45
C GLN A 177 24.47 -7.85 29.37
N SER A 178 24.81 -8.10 28.10
CA SER A 178 24.24 -7.36 26.99
C SER A 178 22.74 -7.62 26.81
N THR A 179 22.32 -8.88 26.97
CA THR A 179 20.91 -9.27 26.89
C THR A 179 20.12 -8.68 28.05
N LEU A 180 20.69 -8.71 29.27
CA LEU A 180 20.04 -8.17 30.47
C LEU A 180 19.75 -6.67 30.35
N TRP A 181 20.72 -5.88 29.91
CA TRP A 181 20.51 -4.45 29.72
C TRP A 181 19.56 -4.15 28.55
N ARG A 182 19.67 -4.86 27.41
CA ARG A 182 18.71 -4.71 26.29
C ARG A 182 17.28 -5.02 26.74
N LEU A 183 17.11 -6.06 27.54
CA LEU A 183 15.82 -6.45 28.11
C LEU A 183 15.32 -5.38 29.08
N ASN A 184 16.18 -4.88 29.97
CA ASN A 184 15.82 -3.85 30.93
C ASN A 184 15.37 -2.54 30.27
N PHE A 185 16.12 -2.06 29.27
CA PHE A 185 15.71 -0.87 28.50
C PHE A 185 14.36 -1.06 27.83
N PHE A 186 14.15 -2.21 27.18
CA PHE A 186 12.90 -2.52 26.51
C PHE A 186 11.71 -2.61 27.49
N VAL A 187 11.90 -3.30 28.62
CA VAL A 187 10.84 -3.50 29.61
C VAL A 187 10.44 -2.17 30.26
N MET A 188 11.41 -1.30 30.55
CA MET A 188 11.13 0.03 31.08
C MET A 188 10.36 0.89 30.08
N ASP A 189 10.81 0.95 28.82
CA ASP A 189 10.13 1.69 27.75
C ASP A 189 8.69 1.18 27.51
N ALA A 190 8.50 -0.13 27.44
CA ALA A 190 7.19 -0.73 27.26
C ALA A 190 6.25 -0.45 28.45
N LEU A 191 6.76 -0.47 29.69
CA LEU A 191 5.96 -0.11 30.87
C LEU A 191 5.63 1.39 30.91
N GLU A 192 6.49 2.24 30.37
CA GLU A 192 6.21 3.68 30.22
C GLU A 192 5.09 3.93 29.21
N VAL A 193 5.14 3.31 28.03
CA VAL A 193 4.08 3.40 27.01
C VAL A 193 2.74 2.88 27.54
N GLN A 194 2.77 1.79 28.33
CA GLN A 194 1.56 1.28 28.99
C GLN A 194 1.01 2.25 30.06
N SER A 195 1.88 2.99 30.75
CA SER A 195 1.50 3.94 31.81
C SER A 195 1.07 5.32 31.27
N GLN A 196 1.62 5.76 30.13
CA GLN A 196 1.28 7.01 29.45
C GLN A 196 -0.15 7.04 28.86
N ASN A 197 -0.83 5.88 28.80
CA ASN A 197 -2.29 5.86 28.63
C ASN A 197 -3.05 6.46 29.83
N SER A 198 -2.37 6.92 30.89
CA SER A 198 -3.03 7.46 32.09
C SER A 198 -2.47 8.74 32.73
N GLU A 199 -1.24 9.25 32.50
CA GLU A 199 -0.83 10.58 33.05
C GLU A 199 0.45 11.17 32.44
N SER A 200 0.54 12.52 32.40
CA SER A 200 1.57 13.33 31.74
C SER A 200 2.77 13.67 32.63
N MET A 201 3.95 13.12 32.33
CA MET A 201 5.27 13.65 32.71
C MET A 201 6.29 13.28 31.61
N ASP A 202 7.19 14.21 31.31
CA ASP A 202 8.14 14.18 30.17
C ASP A 202 8.98 12.90 30.10
N GLY A 203 8.92 12.17 28.98
CA GLY A 203 9.53 10.84 28.81
C GLY A 203 11.06 10.88 28.73
N ASP A 204 11.61 11.95 28.16
CA ASP A 204 13.06 12.07 27.90
C ASP A 204 13.89 12.13 29.19
N GLU A 205 13.37 12.73 30.27
CA GLU A 205 14.09 12.88 31.53
C GLU A 205 14.26 11.55 32.28
N ARG A 206 13.32 10.60 32.12
CA ARG A 206 13.39 9.26 32.73
C ARG A 206 14.27 8.29 31.95
N ILE A 207 14.24 8.34 30.61
CA ILE A 207 15.15 7.58 29.74
C ILE A 207 16.60 7.96 30.04
N MET A 208 16.91 9.26 30.12
CA MET A 208 18.23 9.76 30.53
C MET A 208 18.65 9.21 31.90
N ARG A 209 17.74 9.14 32.87
CA ARG A 209 18.02 8.57 34.19
C ARG A 209 18.35 7.07 34.16
N CYS A 210 17.71 6.33 33.27
CA CYS A 210 17.99 4.90 33.07
C CYS A 210 19.36 4.69 32.40
N TYR A 211 19.71 5.52 31.41
CA TYR A 211 21.04 5.52 30.83
C TYR A 211 22.11 5.88 31.87
N CYS A 212 21.90 6.90 32.70
CA CYS A 212 22.81 7.25 33.79
C CYS A 212 23.04 6.06 34.74
N LYS A 213 21.98 5.37 35.18
CA LYS A 213 22.11 4.18 36.05
C LYS A 213 22.88 3.01 35.41
N CYS A 214 22.84 2.89 34.08
CA CYS A 214 23.62 1.88 33.32
C CYS A 214 25.13 2.15 33.37
N PHE A 215 25.52 3.43 33.52
CA PHE A 215 26.91 3.90 33.45
C PHE A 215 27.52 4.33 34.80
N GLU A 216 26.72 4.52 35.85
CA GLU A 216 27.22 4.77 37.20
C GLU A 216 27.94 3.52 37.73
N GLU A 217 29.27 3.59 37.89
CA GLU A 217 30.11 2.51 38.44
C GLU A 217 29.71 2.21 39.90
N GLU A 218 29.49 0.93 40.22
CA GLU A 218 29.45 0.48 41.62
C GLU A 218 30.89 0.47 42.16
N ASP A 219 31.35 1.64 42.61
CA ASP A 219 32.48 1.77 43.53
C ASP A 219 32.08 1.20 44.90
N GLN A 220 31.96 -0.13 45.03
CA GLN A 220 31.92 -0.81 46.33
C GLN A 220 31.98 -2.35 46.19
N GLU A 221 33.20 -2.88 46.09
CA GLU A 221 33.53 -4.15 46.75
C GLU A 221 35.01 -4.12 47.15
N ALA A 222 35.23 -3.69 48.40
CA ALA A 222 36.47 -3.82 49.16
C ALA A 222 36.25 -4.91 50.23
#